data_AF-A0A8J7TTI4-F1
#
_entry.id   AF-A0A8J7TTI4-F1
#
_cell.length_a   1.000
_cell.length_b   1.000
_cell.length_c   1.000
_cell.angle_alpha   90.00
_cell.angle_beta   90.00
_cell.angle_gamma   90.00
#
_symmetry.space_group_name_H-M   'P 1'
#
loop_
_entity.id
_entity.type
_entity.pdbx_description
1 polymer ?
#
loop_
_entity_poly.entity_id
_entity_poly.type
_entity_poly.pdbx_seq_one_letter_code
_entity_poly.pdbx_strand_id
1 'polypeptide(L)' 'MSNHALTLQLLEWIAAAPRSYRETMDAWRSNCPRLSIWEDACIDGLIDASDSRAMALTDKGHAFLLTAANDRATAGMPG' A
#
# COMPACT_ATOMS: atom_id res chain seq x y z
N MET A 1 10.45 7.58 12.59
CA MET A 1 10.63 7.73 11.14
C MET A 1 9.41 7.14 10.45
N SER A 2 8.59 8.00 9.86
CA SER A 2 7.21 7.70 9.51
C SER A 2 7.12 6.83 8.24
N ASN A 3 6.99 5.52 8.43
CA ASN A 3 6.81 4.53 7.36
C ASN A 3 5.44 4.62 6.64
N HIS A 4 4.58 5.56 7.05
CA HIS A 4 3.29 5.85 6.41
C HIS A 4 3.43 6.17 4.92
N ALA A 5 4.45 6.92 4.51
CA ALA A 5 4.65 7.27 3.09
C ALA A 5 4.93 6.03 2.22
N LEU A 6 5.70 5.07 2.74
CA LEU A 6 5.98 3.81 2.03
C LEU A 6 4.76 2.89 2.01
N THR A 7 3.97 2.89 3.09
CA THR A 7 2.70 2.15 3.15
C THR A 7 1.76 2.67 2.07
N LEU A 8 1.63 3.98 1.92
CA LEU A 8 0.81 4.58 0.86
C LEU A 8 1.30 4.21 -0.55
N GLN A 9 2.62 4.26 -0.78
CA GLN A 9 3.19 3.83 -2.06
C GLN A 9 2.90 2.35 -2.36
N LEU A 10 2.93 1.47 -1.36
CA LEU A 10 2.54 0.08 -1.50
C LEU A 10 1.07 -0.05 -1.89
N LEU A 11 0.18 0.63 -1.15
CA LEU A 11 -1.25 0.59 -1.40
C LEU A 11 -1.58 1.15 -2.79
N GLU A 12 -1.00 2.28 -3.20
CA GLU A 12 -1.16 2.87 -4.53
C GLU A 12 -0.66 1.92 -5.64
N TRP A 13 0.47 1.24 -5.40
CA TRP A 13 1.03 0.29 -6.36
C TRP A 13 0.15 -0.96 -6.54
N ILE A 14 -0.46 -1.46 -5.45
CA ILE A 14 -1.43 -2.57 -5.49
C ILE A 14 -2.77 -2.11 -6.09
N ALA A 15 -3.22 -0.89 -5.79
CA ALA A 15 -4.44 -0.30 -6.34
C ALA A 15 -4.36 -0.16 -7.87
N ALA A 16 -3.19 0.24 -8.38
CA ALA A 16 -2.97 0.50 -9.80
C ALA A 16 -3.11 -0.76 -10.66
N ALA A 17 -2.73 -1.93 -10.11
CA ALA A 17 -2.94 -3.21 -10.79
C ALA A 17 -3.02 -4.34 -9.75
N PRO A 18 -4.10 -5.14 -9.74
CA PRO A 18 -4.16 -6.34 -8.93
C PRO A 18 -3.07 -7.30 -9.38
N ARG A 19 -2.07 -7.51 -8.51
CA ARG A 19 -0.93 -8.37 -8.77
C ARG A 19 -0.92 -9.52 -7.80
N SER A 20 -0.38 -10.66 -8.20
CA SER A 20 -0.23 -11.80 -7.29
C SER A 20 0.82 -11.50 -6.22
N TYR A 21 0.71 -12.19 -5.08
CA TYR A 21 1.69 -12.13 -4.01
C TYR A 21 3.13 -12.31 -4.52
N ARG A 22 3.35 -13.22 -5.47
CA ARG A 22 4.68 -13.50 -6.04
C ARG A 22 5.28 -12.31 -6.78
N GLU A 23 4.49 -11.60 -7.58
CA GLU A 23 4.94 -10.38 -8.28
C GLU A 23 5.23 -9.24 -7.31
N THR A 24 4.36 -9.07 -6.31
CA THR A 24 4.55 -8.07 -5.26
C THR A 24 5.83 -8.35 -4.50
N MET A 25 6.01 -9.58 -4.03
CA MET A 25 7.21 -9.98 -3.32
C MET A 25 8.45 -9.84 -4.18
N ASP A 26 8.42 -10.19 -5.47
CA ASP A 26 9.59 -10.02 -6.35
C ASP A 26 9.98 -8.54 -6.53
N ALA A 27 8.99 -7.68 -6.77
CA ALA A 27 9.18 -6.23 -6.92
C ALA A 27 9.64 -5.55 -5.62
N TRP A 28 9.09 -5.95 -4.47
CA TRP A 28 9.35 -5.32 -3.17
C TRP A 28 10.56 -5.92 -2.43
N ARG A 29 10.86 -7.22 -2.62
CA ARG A 29 12.01 -7.90 -2.00
C ARG A 29 13.34 -7.45 -2.58
N SER A 30 13.38 -7.09 -3.87
CA SER A 30 14.58 -6.54 -4.51
C SER A 30 14.98 -5.16 -3.95
N ASN A 31 14.08 -4.49 -3.23
CA ASN A 31 14.25 -3.15 -2.70
C ASN A 31 14.25 -3.14 -1.15
N CYS A 32 15.22 -3.84 -0.53
CA CYS A 32 15.42 -3.85 0.93
C CYS A 32 15.42 -2.42 1.52
N PRO A 33 14.78 -2.12 2.68
CA PRO A 33 14.09 -2.97 3.65
C PRO A 33 12.57 -2.68 3.72
N ARG A 34 11.86 -2.73 2.58
CA ARG A 34 10.42 -2.43 2.55
C ARG A 34 9.52 -3.61 2.94
N LEU A 35 10.10 -4.76 3.29
CA LEU A 35 9.34 -5.95 3.69
C LEU A 35 8.49 -5.68 4.94
N SER A 36 9.05 -4.99 5.94
CA SER A 36 8.32 -4.64 7.16
C SER A 36 7.07 -3.80 6.86
N ILE A 37 7.09 -2.95 5.83
CA ILE A 37 5.93 -2.14 5.41
C ILE A 37 4.81 -3.01 4.88
N TRP A 38 5.16 -4.03 4.09
CA TRP A 38 4.18 -4.97 3.57
C TRP A 38 3.58 -5.82 4.70
N GLU A 39 4.42 -6.28 5.63
CA GLU A 39 3.97 -7.01 6.81
C GLU A 39 3.05 -6.14 7.68
N ASP A 40 3.43 -4.89 7.98
CA ASP A 40 2.60 -3.93 8.72
C ASP A 40 1.27 -3.68 8.01
N ALA A 41 1.26 -3.50 6.68
CA ALA A 41 0.02 -3.29 5.92
C ALA A 41 -0.89 -4.52 5.91
N CYS A 42 -0.30 -5.72 5.89
CA CYS A 42 -1.03 -6.98 5.98
C CYS A 42 -1.60 -7.19 7.39
N ILE A 43 -0.81 -6.89 8.44
CA ILE A 43 -1.23 -6.96 9.85
C ILE A 43 -2.33 -5.94 10.14
N ASP A 44 -2.22 -4.73 9.59
CA ASP A 44 -3.23 -3.68 9.74
C ASP A 44 -4.51 -3.98 8.92
N GLY A 45 -4.49 -5.01 8.08
CA GLY A 45 -5.65 -5.42 7.27
C GLY A 45 -5.97 -4.44 6.15
N LEU A 46 -4.96 -3.72 5.64
CA LEU A 46 -5.10 -2.80 4.51
C LEU A 46 -5.08 -3.52 3.16
N ILE A 47 -4.46 -4.69 3.12
CA ILE A 47 -4.36 -5.55 1.94
C ILE A 47 -4.90 -6.94 2.27
N ASP A 48 -5.66 -7.51 1.36
CA ASP A 48 -6.06 -8.91 1.42
C ASP A 48 -5.13 -9.72 0.51
N ALA A 49 -4.41 -10.66 1.14
CA ALA A 49 -3.59 -11.65 0.46
C ALA A 49 -4.15 -13.08 0.66
N SER A 50 -5.44 -13.19 1.03
CA SER A 50 -6.06 -14.46 1.43
C SER A 50 -6.21 -15.41 0.25
N ASP A 51 -6.51 -14.87 -0.94
CA ASP A 51 -6.58 -15.63 -2.18
C ASP A 51 -5.27 -15.40 -2.94
N SER A 52 -4.34 -16.35 -2.84
CA SER A 52 -2.98 -16.36 -3.43
C SER A 52 -2.90 -15.99 -4.93
N ARG A 53 -4.05 -15.81 -5.58
CA ARG A 53 -4.28 -15.43 -6.97
C ARG A 53 -4.07 -13.92 -7.20
N ALA A 54 -4.54 -13.06 -6.31
CA ALA A 54 -4.44 -11.61 -6.47
C ALA A 54 -4.45 -10.92 -5.11
N MET A 55 -3.44 -10.10 -4.86
CA MET A 55 -3.49 -9.14 -3.77
C MET A 55 -4.40 -7.99 -4.17
N ALA A 56 -5.40 -7.73 -3.34
CA ALA A 56 -6.30 -6.60 -3.48
C ALA A 56 -6.26 -5.74 -2.22
N LEU A 57 -6.63 -4.48 -2.36
CA LEU A 57 -6.86 -3.61 -1.22
C LEU A 57 -8.18 -3.99 -0.54
N THR A 58 -8.18 -3.96 0.79
CA THR A 58 -9.43 -4.02 1.55
C THR A 58 -10.11 -2.65 1.55
N ASP A 59 -11.37 -2.59 1.97
CA ASP A 59 -12.06 -1.32 2.22
C ASP A 59 -11.25 -0.38 3.13
N LYS A 60 -10.53 -0.94 4.10
CA LYS A 60 -9.65 -0.18 5.01
C LYS A 60 -8.45 0.40 4.27
N GLY A 61 -7.81 -0.38 3.39
CA GLY A 61 -6.71 0.08 2.53
C GLY A 61 -7.13 1.21 1.59
N HIS A 62 -8.31 1.07 0.97
CA HIS A 62 -8.88 2.11 0.12
C HIS A 62 -9.18 3.41 0.91
N ALA A 63 -9.80 3.31 2.09
CA ALA A 63 -10.09 4.47 2.93
C ALA A 63 -8.81 5.17 3.41
N PHE A 64 -7.77 4.42 3.76
CA PHE A 64 -6.47 4.96 4.16
C PHE A 64 -5.80 5.72 3.02
N LEU A 65 -5.81 5.13 1.82
CA LEU A 65 -5.28 5.74 0.61
C LEU A 65 -6.04 7.02 0.24
N LEU A 66 -7.37 7.00 0.30
CA LEU A 66 -8.22 8.16 0.03
C LEU A 66 -7.96 9.30 1.03
N THR A 67 -7.85 8.97 2.32
CA THR A 67 -7.56 9.93 3.39
C THR A 67 -6.22 10.62 3.17
N ALA A 68 -5.18 9.84 2.85
CA ALA A 68 -3.86 10.38 2.59
C ALA A 68 -3.74 11.11 1.25
N ALA A 69 -4.49 10.70 0.23
CA ALA A 69 -4.59 11.45 -1.01
C ALA A 69 -5.27 12.81 -0.79
N ASN A 70 -6.30 12.86 0.05
CA ASN A 70 -6.98 14.08 0.43
C ASN A 70 -6.07 15.03 1.22
N ASP A 71 -5.29 14.51 2.18
CA ASP A 71 -4.29 15.30 2.93
C ASP A 71 -3.24 15.94 2.01
N ARG A 72 -2.73 15.17 1.04
CA ARG A 72 -1.80 15.64 0.00
C ARG A 72 -2.43 16.70 -0.91
N ALA A 73 -3.71 16.55 -1.27
CA ALA A 73 -4.44 17.53 -2.06
C ALA A 73 -4.65 18.85 -1.28
N THR A 74 -4.93 18.76 0.02
CA THR A 74 -5.08 19.95 0.88
C THR A 74 -3.76 20.66 1.18
N ALA A 75 -2.62 19.94 1.20
CA ALA A 75 -1.30 20.54 1.39
C ALA A 75 -0.78 21.27 0.13
N GLY A 76 -1.41 21.07 -1.03
CA GLY A 76 -0.97 21.58 -2.33
C GLY A 76 -1.63 22.88 -2.81
N MET A 77 -2.42 23.58 -1.99
CA MET A 77 -2.95 24.91 -2.35
C MET A 77 -2.06 26.03 -1.79
N PRO A 78 -1.10 26.58 -2.55
CA PRO A 78 -0.64 27.94 -2.30
C PRO A 78 -1.77 28.90 -2.71
N GLY A 79 -2.22 29.70 -1.74
CA GLY A 79 -3.18 30.79 -1.96
C GLY A 79 -2.64 31.91 -2.84
#